data_AF-A0A2H6MW61-F1
#
_entry.id   AF-A0A2H6MW61-F1
#
_cell.length_a   1.000
_cell.length_b   1.000
_cell.length_c   1.000
_cell.angle_alpha   90.00
_cell.angle_beta   90.00
_cell.angle_gamma   90.00
#
_symmetry.space_group_name_H-M   'P 1'
#
loop_
_entity.id
_entity.type
_entity.pdbx_description
1 polymer ?
#
loop_
_entity_poly.entity_id
_entity_poly.type
_entity_poly.pdbx_seq_one_letter_code
_entity_poly.pdbx_strand_id
1 'polypeptide(L)'
;GKTMLVSGVKGEPFEVKIIENVVLKVGCSKISMDVLYIPEAGMNLLGRDALSLLGCELIFSGEKCSVHLLIDEQESIIDPLVWEAGGNRGILKIPPVEVRLKEGVEPVKRKQYN
;
A
#
# COMPACT_ATOMS: atom_id res chain seq x y z
N GLY A 1 8.99 -9.62 -22.26
CA GLY A 1 8.04 -9.19 -21.22
C GLY A 1 8.67 -8.04 -20.47
N LYS A 2 7.88 -7.06 -20.06
CA LYS A 2 8.35 -5.87 -19.33
C LYS A 2 8.88 -6.31 -17.95
N THR A 3 9.97 -5.69 -17.51
CA THR A 3 10.59 -5.97 -16.21
C THR A 3 10.81 -4.68 -15.44
N MET A 4 11.01 -4.78 -14.13
CA MET A 4 11.44 -3.66 -13.29
C MET A 4 12.34 -4.12 -12.15
N LEU A 5 13.14 -3.19 -11.64
CA LEU A 5 13.93 -3.40 -10.42
C LEU A 5 13.08 -3.08 -9.19
N VAL A 6 13.10 -3.99 -8.21
CA VAL A 6 12.44 -3.82 -6.92
C VAL A 6 13.39 -4.16 -5.80
N SER A 7 13.20 -3.52 -4.65
CA SER A 7 13.97 -3.80 -3.43
C SER A 7 13.04 -4.33 -2.35
N GLY A 8 13.39 -5.47 -1.78
CA GLY A 8 12.73 -6.03 -0.61
C GLY A 8 13.35 -5.57 0.71
N VAL A 9 13.03 -6.26 1.80
CA VAL A 9 13.54 -5.97 3.17
C VAL A 9 15.07 -6.06 3.25
N LYS A 10 15.71 -6.88 2.40
CA LYS A 10 17.17 -6.99 2.33
C LYS A 10 17.85 -5.78 1.67
N GLY A 11 17.09 -4.88 1.05
CA GLY A 11 17.60 -3.66 0.39
C GLY A 11 18.23 -3.90 -0.98
N GLU A 12 18.76 -5.09 -1.24
CA GLU A 12 19.32 -5.48 -2.54
C GLU A 12 18.25 -5.46 -3.63
N PRO A 13 18.44 -4.67 -4.71
CA PRO A 13 17.52 -4.66 -5.85
C PRO A 13 17.58 -5.98 -6.63
N PHE A 14 16.43 -6.45 -7.08
CA PHE A 14 16.30 -7.60 -7.97
C PHE A 14 15.29 -7.31 -9.10
N GLU A 15 15.48 -7.97 -10.24
CA GLU A 15 14.62 -7.78 -11.40
C GLU A 15 13.40 -8.70 -11.32
N VAL A 16 12.22 -8.15 -11.58
CA VAL A 16 10.94 -8.87 -11.59
C VAL A 16 10.22 -8.66 -12.89
N LYS A 17 9.44 -9.66 -13.30
CA LYS A 17 8.59 -9.57 -14.49
C LYS A 17 7.28 -8.84 -14.15
N ILE A 18 6.82 -8.03 -15.07
CA ILE A 18 5.52 -7.38 -15.02
C ILE A 18 4.54 -8.19 -15.86
N ILE A 19 3.39 -8.51 -15.29
CA ILE A 19 2.23 -9.06 -15.99
C ILE A 19 1.26 -7.90 -16.20
N GLU A 20 1.03 -7.56 -17.46
CA GLU A 20 0.26 -6.38 -17.83
C GLU A 20 -1.25 -6.67 -17.86
N ASN A 21 -2.07 -5.65 -17.57
CA ASN A 21 -3.54 -5.69 -17.67
C ASN A 21 -4.22 -6.82 -16.89
N VAL A 22 -3.75 -7.10 -15.67
CA VAL A 22 -4.40 -8.05 -14.78
C VAL A 22 -5.66 -7.41 -14.18
N VAL A 23 -6.77 -8.14 -14.31
CA VAL A 23 -8.05 -7.74 -13.73
C VAL A 23 -8.15 -8.28 -12.30
N LEU A 24 -8.24 -7.37 -11.34
CA LEU A 24 -8.55 -7.69 -9.95
C LEU A 24 -10.03 -7.41 -9.70
N LYS A 25 -10.72 -8.40 -9.12
CA LYS A 25 -12.13 -8.28 -8.72
C LYS A 25 -12.28 -8.59 -7.24
N VAL A 26 -12.82 -7.65 -6.49
CA VAL A 26 -13.12 -7.79 -5.05
C VAL A 26 -14.56 -7.35 -4.84
N GLY A 27 -15.44 -8.28 -4.49
CA GLY A 27 -16.88 -8.01 -4.39
C GLY A 27 -17.47 -7.46 -5.70
N CYS A 28 -18.08 -6.27 -5.62
CA CYS A 28 -18.60 -5.49 -6.75
C CYS A 28 -17.54 -4.61 -7.43
N SER A 29 -16.39 -4.38 -6.80
CA SER A 29 -15.31 -3.55 -7.32
C SER A 29 -14.41 -4.32 -8.28
N LYS A 30 -13.98 -3.65 -9.36
CA LYS A 30 -13.10 -4.22 -10.38
C LYS A 30 -12.12 -3.16 -10.87
N ILE A 31 -10.83 -3.50 -10.88
CA ILE A 31 -9.76 -2.66 -11.42
C ILE A 31 -8.90 -3.46 -12.41
N SER A 32 -8.23 -2.75 -13.32
CA SER A 32 -7.21 -3.32 -14.20
C SER A 32 -5.88 -2.67 -13.87
N MET A 33 -4.85 -3.48 -13.61
CA MET A 33 -3.52 -2.98 -13.28
C MET A 33 -2.42 -3.95 -13.70
N ASP A 34 -1.21 -3.45 -13.81
CA ASP A 34 -0.01 -4.26 -13.97
C ASP A 34 0.40 -4.85 -12.62
N VAL A 35 0.85 -6.11 -12.57
CA VAL A 35 1.27 -6.79 -11.34
C VAL A 35 2.67 -7.37 -11.47
N LEU A 36 3.35 -7.54 -10.33
CA LEU A 36 4.71 -8.06 -10.27
C LEU A 36 4.68 -9.57 -10.02
N TYR A 37 5.40 -10.31 -10.86
CA TYR A 37 5.60 -11.74 -10.67
C TYR A 37 6.87 -11.97 -9.85
N ILE A 38 6.69 -12.39 -8.60
CA ILE A 38 7.76 -12.64 -7.62
C ILE A 38 7.54 -14.02 -6.99
N PRO A 39 8.03 -15.12 -7.60
CA PRO A 39 7.80 -16.47 -7.09
C PRO A 39 8.40 -16.70 -5.70
N GLU A 40 9.47 -15.98 -5.35
CA GLU A 40 10.16 -16.08 -4.06
C GLU A 40 9.37 -15.47 -2.89
N ALA A 41 8.33 -14.68 -3.16
CA ALA A 41 7.53 -14.06 -2.11
C ALA A 41 6.74 -15.06 -1.26
N GLY A 42 6.49 -16.28 -1.76
CA GLY A 42 5.80 -17.36 -1.06
C GLY A 42 4.29 -17.14 -0.84
N MET A 43 3.80 -15.92 -1.05
CA MET A 43 2.39 -15.55 -1.03
C MET A 43 2.13 -14.36 -1.95
N ASN A 44 0.88 -14.21 -2.39
CA ASN A 44 0.47 -13.04 -3.15
C ASN A 44 0.29 -11.85 -2.20
N LEU A 45 0.82 -10.69 -2.58
CA LEU A 45 0.74 -9.46 -1.81
C LEU A 45 -0.17 -8.46 -2.54
N LEU A 46 -1.10 -7.86 -1.80
CA LEU A 46 -1.90 -6.74 -2.29
C LEU A 46 -1.21 -5.43 -1.87
N GLY A 47 -0.69 -4.70 -2.86
CA GLY A 47 0.00 -3.44 -2.64
C GLY A 47 -0.93 -2.30 -2.25
N ARG A 48 -0.33 -1.18 -1.81
CA ARG A 48 -1.09 0.04 -1.50
C ARG A 48 -1.79 0.63 -2.72
N ASP A 49 -1.15 0.54 -3.88
CA ASP A 49 -1.71 0.92 -5.17
C ASP A 49 -3.04 0.21 -5.46
N ALA A 50 -3.07 -1.11 -5.27
CA ALA A 50 -4.29 -1.89 -5.44
C ALA A 50 -5.34 -1.58 -4.36
N LEU A 51 -4.94 -1.47 -3.09
CA LEU A 51 -5.84 -1.13 -1.99
C LEU A 51 -6.50 0.24 -2.17
N SER A 52 -5.74 1.26 -2.58
CA SER A 52 -6.25 2.61 -2.85
C SER A 52 -7.19 2.62 -4.05
N LEU A 53 -6.82 1.96 -5.15
CA LEU A 53 -7.66 1.86 -6.35
C LEU A 53 -8.98 1.12 -6.14
N LEU A 54 -8.98 0.11 -5.25
CA LEU A 54 -10.18 -0.63 -4.88
C LEU A 54 -11.05 0.11 -3.86
N GLY A 55 -10.57 1.22 -3.30
CA GLY A 55 -11.24 1.92 -2.22
C GLY A 55 -11.32 1.05 -0.96
N CYS A 56 -10.21 0.42 -0.56
CA CYS A 56 -10.20 -0.46 0.60
C CYS A 56 -9.88 0.28 1.91
N GLU A 57 -10.56 -0.13 2.98
CA GLU A 57 -10.27 0.25 4.37
C GLU A 57 -9.60 -0.91 5.11
N LEU A 58 -8.60 -0.59 5.95
CA LEU A 58 -7.99 -1.53 6.87
C LEU A 58 -8.50 -1.29 8.29
N ILE A 59 -9.30 -2.23 8.81
CA ILE A 59 -9.83 -2.16 10.17
C ILE A 59 -9.01 -3.09 11.07
N PHE A 60 -8.36 -2.49 12.06
CA PHE A 60 -7.60 -3.19 13.10
C PHE A 60 -8.47 -3.37 14.34
N SER A 61 -8.68 -4.63 14.76
CA SER A 61 -9.46 -4.98 15.95
C SER A 61 -8.67 -5.97 16.78
N GLY A 62 -7.97 -5.47 17.81
CA GLY A 62 -7.05 -6.26 18.61
C GLY A 62 -5.88 -6.76 17.76
N GLU A 63 -5.68 -8.08 17.72
CA GLU A 63 -4.62 -8.73 16.94
C GLU A 63 -5.02 -9.01 15.47
N LYS A 64 -6.25 -8.67 15.08
CA LYS A 64 -6.78 -8.93 13.73
C LYS A 64 -6.78 -7.67 12.88
N CYS A 65 -6.40 -7.82 11.62
CA CYS A 65 -6.63 -6.84 10.58
C CYS A 65 -7.65 -7.42 9.59
N SER A 66 -8.63 -6.61 9.21
CA SER A 66 -9.63 -6.95 8.19
C SER A 66 -9.64 -5.90 7.10
N VAL A 67 -9.81 -6.32 5.86
CA VAL A 67 -9.89 -5.44 4.69
C VAL A 67 -11.36 -5.35 4.27
N HIS A 68 -11.88 -4.14 4.18
CA HIS A 68 -13.25 -3.86 3.74
C HIS A 68 -13.24 -2.95 2.52
N LEU A 69 -14.29 -3.02 1.70
CA LEU A 69 -14.52 -1.99 0.67
C LEU A 69 -15.19 -0.81 1.35
N LEU A 70 -14.71 0.40 1.07
CA LEU A 70 -15.36 1.63 1.49
C LEU A 70 -16.75 1.71 0.84
N ILE A 71 -17.72 2.11 1.65
CA ILE A 71 -19.04 2.53 1.17
C ILE A 71 -19.05 4.06 0.96
N ASP A 72 -19.97 4.55 0.13
CA ASP A 72 -20.08 5.97 -0.24
C ASP A 72 -20.09 6.91 0.99
N GLU A 73 -20.77 6.53 2.08
CA GLU A 73 -20.78 7.35 3.30
C GLU A 73 -19.42 7.45 3.98
N GLN A 74 -18.62 6.37 3.98
CA GLN A 74 -17.27 6.37 4.56
C GLN A 74 -16.31 7.18 3.69
N GLU A 75 -16.44 7.08 2.36
CA GLU A 75 -15.63 7.89 1.45
C GLU A 75 -15.88 9.40 1.65
N SER A 76 -17.14 9.78 1.91
CA SER A 76 -17.55 11.19 2.07
C SER A 76 -16.92 11.93 3.26
N ILE A 77 -16.41 11.20 4.26
CA ILE A 77 -15.80 11.76 5.46
C ILE A 77 -14.27 11.72 5.44
N ILE A 78 -13.66 11.13 4.40
CA ILE A 78 -12.21 11.12 4.22
C ILE A 78 -11.75 12.51 3.77
N ASP A 79 -10.72 13.04 4.42
CA ASP A 79 -10.09 14.30 3.99
C ASP A 79 -9.50 14.11 2.58
N PRO A 80 -9.98 14.85 1.56
CA PRO A 80 -9.49 14.73 0.19
C PRO A 80 -8.01 15.12 0.05
N LEU A 81 -7.40 15.81 1.03
CA LEU A 81 -5.97 16.08 1.07
C LEU A 81 -5.14 14.86 1.48
N VAL A 82 -5.75 13.85 2.10
CA VAL A 82 -5.09 12.61 2.54
C VAL A 82 -5.31 11.47 1.55
N TRP A 83 -6.39 11.52 0.76
CA TRP A 83 -6.74 10.51 -0.22
C TRP A 83 -5.95 10.65 -1.54
N GLU A 84 -5.54 9.52 -2.11
CA GLU A 84 -4.87 9.49 -3.41
C GLU A 84 -5.90 9.63 -4.55
N ALA A 85 -6.19 10.86 -4.96
CA ALA A 85 -7.00 11.11 -6.15
C ALA A 85 -6.17 11.00 -7.45
N GLY A 86 -6.82 10.64 -8.57
CA GLY A 86 -6.20 10.68 -9.90
C GLY A 86 -5.69 12.09 -10.22
N GLY A 87 -4.37 12.24 -10.40
CA GLY A 87 -3.69 13.53 -10.58
C GLY A 87 -2.76 13.92 -9.43
N ASN A 88 -2.92 13.32 -8.24
CA ASN A 88 -2.12 13.59 -7.04
C ASN A 88 -1.26 12.39 -6.62
N ARG A 89 -1.12 11.38 -7.51
CA ARG A 89 -0.30 10.18 -7.29
C ARG A 89 1.14 10.57 -6.93
N GLY A 90 1.55 10.41 -5.68
CA GLY A 90 2.88 10.80 -5.20
C GLY A 90 3.08 12.31 -4.98
N ILE A 91 2.02 13.12 -5.03
CA ILE A 91 2.05 14.59 -4.86
C ILE A 91 1.08 15.02 -3.75
N LEU A 92 0.91 14.19 -2.72
CA LEU A 92 0.34 14.70 -1.48
C LEU A 92 1.38 15.67 -0.90
N LYS A 93 1.22 16.98 -1.17
CA LYS A 93 2.04 18.06 -0.59
C LYS A 93 1.71 18.27 0.90
N ILE A 94 1.57 17.17 1.63
CA ILE A 94 1.46 17.16 3.07
C ILE A 94 2.90 17.33 3.57
N PRO A 95 3.18 18.33 4.42
CA PRO A 95 4.47 18.42 5.09
C PRO A 95 4.78 17.06 5.76
N PRO A 96 5.99 16.49 5.57
CA PRO A 96 6.36 15.28 6.27
C PRO A 96 6.08 15.43 7.77
N VAL A 97 5.48 14.41 8.39
CA VAL A 97 5.27 14.41 9.84
C VAL A 97 6.64 14.43 10.50
N GLU A 98 6.99 15.55 11.14
CA GLU A 98 8.24 15.68 11.86
C GLU A 98 8.09 14.98 13.23
N VAL A 99 8.68 13.80 13.35
CA VAL A 99 8.73 13.07 14.63
C VAL A 99 10.02 13.46 15.34
N ARG A 100 9.91 14.31 16.37
CA ARG A 100 11.03 14.62 17.28
C ARG A 100 10.98 13.69 18.49
N LEU A 101 12.11 13.06 18.79
CA LEU A 101 12.27 12.34 20.05
C LEU A 101 12.35 13.37 21.18
N LYS A 102 11.80 13.02 22.35
CA LYS A 102 12.06 13.79 23.57
C LYS A 102 13.56 13.71 23.89
N GLU A 103 14.10 14.79 24.43
CA GLU A 103 15.50 14.85 24.84
C GLU A 103 15.84 13.70 25.81
N GLY A 104 16.94 13.00 25.54
CA GLY A 104 17.37 11.83 26.32
C GLY A 104 16.68 10.51 25.95
N VAL A 105 15.84 10.46 24.91
CA VAL A 105 15.22 9.23 24.44
C VAL A 105 15.92 8.72 23.18
N GLU A 106 16.49 7.52 23.27
CA GLU A 106 17.06 6.81 22.13
C GLU A 106 15.95 6.16 21.27
N PRO A 107 16.06 6.20 19.92
CA PRO A 107 15.12 5.52 19.05
C PRO A 107 15.16 4.01 19.29
N VAL A 108 14.03 3.44 19.72
CA VAL A 108 13.92 1.99 19.92
C VAL A 108 13.81 1.32 18.55
N LYS A 109 14.89 0.66 18.13
CA LYS A 109 14.92 -0.15 16.92
C LYS A 109 14.12 -1.44 17.12
N ARG A 110 12.79 -1.36 17.00
CA ARG A 110 11.94 -2.57 16.95
C ARG A 110 12.03 -3.17 15.54
N LYS A 111 12.43 -4.43 15.43
CA LYS A 111 12.20 -5.23 14.21
C LYS A 111 10.70 -5.19 13.94
N GLN A 112 10.31 -4.60 12.81
CA GLN A 112 8.90 -4.43 12.46
C GLN A 112 8.25 -5.76 12.06
N TYR A 113 9.04 -6.77 11.68
CA TYR A 113 8.58 -8.14 11.40
C TYR A 113 9.68 -9.17 11.77
N ASN A 114 9.23 -10.36 12.19
CA ASN A 114 10.07 -11.56 12.33
C ASN A 114 10.16 -12.29 10.98
#